data_AF-A0A7S3SNZ4-F1
#
_entry.id   AF-A0A7S3SNZ4-F1
#
_cell.length_a   1.000
_cell.length_b   1.000
_cell.length_c   1.000
_cell.angle_alpha   90.00
_cell.angle_beta   90.00
_cell.angle_gamma   90.00
#
_symmetry.space_group_name_H-M   'P 1'
#
loop_
_entity.id
_entity.type
_entity.pdbx_description
1 polymer ?
#
loop_
_entity_poly.entity_id
_entity_poly.type
_entity_poly.pdbx_seq_one_letter_code
_entity_poly.pdbx_strand_id
1 'polypeptide(L)'
;WLKAFQSAGTGPPSPPPPTSYNSAMASMSNSKSESSLAFLQNSKVGSSTGFLQVGGIIMALPHKTSAKKLNESLSFTSTSEAQNQYREVPHCYASMDRKPLQPYHPNATRSRLAVEDAPVPLKNASNIHFNDRFCVHKRRFVTTHQNEYTGGQKDLRSNARIIANDTKIKRFHRES
;
A
#
# COMPACT_ATOMS: atom_id res chain seq x y z
N TRP A 1 8.62 10.24 -70.95
CA TRP A 1 9.44 9.69 -69.85
C TRP A 1 8.52 9.36 -68.68
N LEU A 2 8.78 8.24 -68.01
CA LEU A 2 7.79 7.31 -67.42
C LEU A 2 6.81 7.88 -66.37
N LYS A 3 5.57 7.36 -66.42
CA LYS A 3 4.61 7.27 -65.31
C LYS A 3 5.05 6.18 -64.34
N ALA A 4 5.13 6.47 -63.05
CA ALA A 4 5.24 5.46 -61.99
C ALA A 4 3.89 5.33 -61.28
N PHE A 5 3.23 4.20 -61.51
CA PHE A 5 2.00 3.76 -60.88
C PHE A 5 2.42 2.85 -59.72
N GLN A 6 2.24 3.30 -58.47
CA GLN A 6 2.53 2.47 -57.30
C GLN A 6 1.25 1.69 -56.93
N SER A 7 1.29 0.38 -57.16
CA SER A 7 0.23 -0.56 -56.85
C SER A 7 0.12 -0.79 -55.35
N ALA A 8 -1.07 -0.59 -54.81
CA ALA A 8 -1.47 -1.03 -53.47
C ALA A 8 -1.44 -2.57 -53.41
N GLY A 9 -0.57 -3.12 -52.56
CA GLY A 9 -0.53 -4.56 -52.28
C GLY A 9 -1.67 -4.96 -51.35
N THR A 10 -2.62 -5.72 -51.88
CA THR A 10 -3.64 -6.45 -51.11
C THR A 10 -3.02 -7.74 -50.57
N GLY A 11 -2.61 -7.75 -49.31
CA GLY A 11 -2.27 -8.98 -48.58
C GLY A 11 -3.53 -9.76 -48.18
N PRO A 12 -3.48 -11.10 -48.05
CA PRO A 12 -4.63 -11.90 -47.63
C PRO A 12 -5.02 -11.60 -46.17
N PRO A 13 -6.32 -11.70 -45.81
CA PRO A 13 -6.77 -11.46 -44.45
C PRO A 13 -6.25 -12.55 -43.49
N SER A 14 -5.72 -12.13 -42.34
CA SER A 14 -5.30 -13.01 -41.25
C SER A 14 -6.50 -13.76 -40.64
N PRO A 15 -6.37 -15.05 -40.26
CA PRO A 15 -7.43 -15.77 -39.57
C PRO A 15 -7.70 -15.19 -38.17
N PRO A 16 -8.95 -15.22 -37.68
CA PRO A 16 -9.26 -14.81 -36.31
C PRO A 16 -8.60 -15.76 -35.29
N PRO A 17 -8.25 -15.28 -34.09
CA PRO A 17 -7.65 -16.11 -33.04
C PRO A 17 -8.60 -17.24 -32.62
N PRO A 18 -8.08 -18.42 -32.21
CA PRO A 18 -8.91 -19.53 -31.79
C PRO A 18 -9.73 -19.14 -30.56
N THR A 19 -11.06 -19.17 -30.73
CA THR A 19 -12.02 -19.06 -29.64
C THR A 19 -11.75 -20.18 -28.66
N SER A 20 -11.47 -19.82 -27.40
CA SER A 20 -11.37 -20.75 -26.29
C SER A 20 -12.69 -21.51 -26.14
N TYR A 21 -12.77 -22.69 -26.75
CA TYR A 21 -13.67 -23.74 -26.30
C TYR A 21 -13.05 -24.30 -25.03
N ASN A 22 -13.62 -23.96 -23.87
CA ASN A 22 -13.91 -24.87 -22.76
C ASN A 22 -14.23 -24.10 -21.47
N SER A 23 -15.52 -23.94 -21.19
CA SER A 23 -16.04 -23.95 -19.81
C SER A 23 -17.47 -24.49 -19.72
N ALA A 24 -17.83 -25.44 -20.59
CA ALA A 24 -19.13 -26.11 -20.55
C ALA A 24 -19.18 -27.32 -19.61
N MET A 25 -18.28 -27.40 -18.61
CA MET A 25 -18.27 -28.48 -17.59
C MET A 25 -17.85 -27.97 -16.21
N ALA A 26 -18.51 -26.90 -15.73
CA ALA A 26 -18.40 -26.46 -14.34
C ALA A 26 -19.77 -26.07 -13.74
N SER A 27 -20.82 -26.81 -14.07
CA SER A 27 -22.08 -26.72 -13.32
C SER A 27 -22.79 -28.07 -13.27
N MET A 28 -22.23 -29.02 -12.52
CA MET A 28 -23.12 -29.92 -11.77
C MET A 28 -23.68 -29.11 -10.61
N SER A 29 -24.63 -28.22 -10.92
CA SER A 29 -25.53 -27.71 -9.90
C SER A 29 -26.35 -28.91 -9.43
N ASN A 30 -26.12 -29.35 -8.20
CA ASN A 30 -26.97 -30.35 -7.55
C ASN A 30 -28.42 -30.04 -7.89
N SER A 31 -29.14 -31.03 -8.40
CA SER A 31 -30.55 -30.89 -8.74
C SER A 31 -31.25 -30.35 -7.49
N LYS A 32 -31.94 -29.21 -7.63
CA LYS A 32 -32.58 -28.50 -6.51
C LYS A 32 -33.52 -29.40 -5.68
N SER A 33 -33.89 -30.55 -6.22
CA SER A 33 -34.65 -31.63 -5.58
C SER A 33 -33.97 -32.29 -4.38
N GLU A 34 -32.63 -32.26 -4.25
CA GLU A 34 -31.93 -32.87 -3.10
C GLU A 34 -31.77 -31.92 -1.90
N SER A 35 -32.13 -30.65 -2.04
CA SER A 35 -32.06 -29.71 -0.92
C SER A 35 -33.23 -29.94 0.04
N SER A 36 -32.94 -29.95 1.35
CA SER A 36 -33.92 -29.97 2.45
C SER A 36 -34.97 -28.85 2.39
N LEU A 37 -34.83 -27.88 1.49
CA LEU A 37 -35.76 -26.76 1.30
C LEU A 37 -36.61 -26.90 0.04
N ALA A 38 -36.40 -27.96 -0.76
CA ALA A 38 -37.10 -28.18 -2.02
C ALA A 38 -38.63 -28.31 -1.85
N PHE A 39 -39.09 -28.90 -0.74
CA PHE A 39 -40.52 -29.06 -0.45
C PHE A 39 -41.23 -27.72 -0.11
N LEU A 40 -40.47 -26.68 0.22
CA LEU A 40 -41.00 -25.33 0.50
C LEU A 40 -41.01 -24.43 -0.72
N GLN A 41 -40.37 -24.87 -1.81
CA GLN A 41 -40.40 -24.23 -3.11
C GLN A 41 -41.84 -24.36 -3.65
N ASN A 42 -42.57 -23.24 -3.69
CA ASN A 42 -44.03 -23.13 -3.98
C ASN A 42 -44.97 -23.24 -2.76
N SER A 43 -44.47 -23.25 -1.53
CA SER A 43 -45.36 -23.14 -0.37
C SER A 43 -46.09 -21.79 -0.39
N LYS A 44 -47.42 -21.83 -0.41
CA LYS A 44 -48.30 -20.67 -0.58
C LYS A 44 -48.52 -19.98 0.77
N VAL A 45 -47.46 -19.46 1.38
CA VAL A 45 -47.57 -18.55 2.52
C VAL A 45 -47.18 -17.17 2.01
N GLY A 46 -48.18 -16.41 1.56
CA GLY A 46 -48.08 -15.19 0.76
C GLY A 46 -47.40 -13.98 1.40
N SER A 47 -46.51 -14.19 2.36
CA SER A 47 -45.74 -13.13 3.04
C SER A 47 -44.23 -13.26 2.89
N SER A 48 -43.70 -14.40 2.42
CA SER A 48 -42.26 -14.64 2.38
C SER A 48 -41.74 -14.83 0.96
N THR A 49 -40.52 -14.35 0.72
CA THR A 49 -39.87 -14.36 -0.60
C THR A 49 -39.01 -15.60 -0.84
N GLY A 50 -38.73 -16.37 0.21
CA GLY A 50 -37.95 -17.60 0.19
C GLY A 50 -37.72 -18.16 1.60
N PHE A 51 -37.03 -19.28 1.72
CA PHE A 51 -36.70 -19.92 2.99
C PHE A 51 -35.19 -20.18 3.09
N LEU A 52 -34.65 -20.10 4.30
CA LEU A 52 -33.25 -20.36 4.63
C LEU A 52 -33.18 -21.35 5.80
N GLN A 53 -32.33 -22.37 5.69
CA GLN A 53 -32.04 -23.27 6.81
C GLN A 53 -30.76 -22.83 7.51
N VAL A 54 -30.85 -22.51 8.80
CA VAL A 54 -29.69 -22.18 9.65
C VAL A 54 -29.73 -23.07 10.87
N GLY A 55 -28.69 -23.91 11.05
CA GLY A 55 -28.60 -24.81 12.22
C GLY A 55 -29.78 -25.79 12.34
N GLY A 56 -30.30 -26.29 11.22
CA GLY A 56 -31.44 -27.22 11.20
C GLY A 56 -32.83 -26.56 11.28
N ILE A 57 -32.91 -25.30 11.68
CA ILE A 57 -34.16 -24.53 11.77
C ILE A 57 -34.43 -23.84 10.43
N ILE A 58 -35.67 -23.93 9.94
CA ILE A 58 -36.12 -23.30 8.70
C ILE A 58 -36.73 -21.94 9.02
N MET A 59 -36.17 -20.87 8.45
CA MET A 59 -36.63 -19.49 8.60
C MET A 59 -37.11 -18.92 7.27
N ALA A 60 -38.12 -18.04 7.32
CA ALA A 60 -38.65 -17.35 6.15
C ALA A 60 -37.90 -16.03 5.89
N LEU A 61 -37.60 -15.75 4.62
CA LEU A 61 -37.05 -14.46 4.17
C LEU A 61 -38.21 -13.48 3.94
N PRO A 62 -38.27 -12.36 4.69
CA PRO A 62 -39.41 -11.43 4.64
C PRO A 62 -39.46 -10.60 3.36
N HIS A 63 -38.31 -10.25 2.77
CA HIS A 63 -38.22 -9.42 1.57
C HIS A 63 -37.13 -9.93 0.63
N LYS A 64 -37.28 -9.65 -0.68
CA LYS A 64 -36.27 -9.99 -1.69
C LYS A 64 -35.03 -9.15 -1.42
N THR A 65 -33.97 -9.76 -0.92
CA THR A 65 -32.67 -9.10 -0.86
C THR A 65 -32.13 -9.05 -2.28
N SER A 66 -32.12 -7.86 -2.88
CA SER A 66 -31.36 -7.65 -4.10
C SER A 66 -29.89 -7.83 -3.73
N ALA A 67 -29.29 -8.94 -4.16
CA ALA A 67 -27.85 -9.08 -4.14
C ALA A 67 -27.29 -8.06 -5.13
N LYS A 68 -27.05 -6.81 -4.67
CA LYS A 68 -26.14 -5.92 -5.37
C LYS A 68 -24.82 -6.69 -5.41
N LYS A 69 -24.43 -7.14 -6.61
CA LYS A 69 -23.10 -7.69 -6.84
C LYS A 69 -22.12 -6.60 -6.40
N LEU A 70 -21.49 -6.78 -5.25
CA LEU A 70 -20.35 -5.97 -4.83
C LEU A 70 -19.18 -6.33 -5.74
N ASN A 71 -19.26 -5.89 -7.01
CA ASN A 71 -18.18 -6.02 -7.98
C ASN A 71 -17.17 -4.85 -7.86
N GLU A 72 -17.28 -4.04 -6.81
CA GLU A 72 -16.17 -3.19 -6.39
C GLU A 72 -15.39 -3.98 -5.34
N SER A 73 -14.26 -4.55 -5.76
CA SER A 73 -13.19 -4.78 -4.80
C SER A 73 -13.02 -3.46 -4.03
N LEU A 74 -13.27 -3.47 -2.73
CA LEU A 74 -12.84 -2.43 -1.81
C LEU A 74 -11.31 -2.47 -1.75
N SER A 75 -10.67 -2.22 -2.89
CA SER A 75 -9.25 -2.00 -3.02
C SER A 75 -9.01 -0.67 -2.34
N PHE A 76 -8.35 -0.71 -1.19
CA PHE A 76 -7.85 0.47 -0.52
C PHE A 76 -6.89 1.17 -1.47
N THR A 77 -7.38 2.17 -2.22
CA THR A 77 -6.60 2.94 -3.20
C THR A 77 -5.62 3.91 -2.55
N SER A 78 -5.70 4.08 -1.23
CA SER A 78 -4.83 4.95 -0.47
C SER A 78 -3.51 4.24 -0.19
N THR A 79 -2.42 4.78 -0.68
CA THR A 79 -1.09 4.38 -0.21
C THR A 79 -0.93 4.81 1.24
N SER A 80 -0.34 3.96 2.08
CA SER A 80 -0.01 4.35 3.45
C SER A 80 0.84 5.64 3.47
N GLU A 81 0.68 6.45 4.52
CA GLU A 81 1.44 7.71 4.66
C GLU A 81 2.95 7.46 4.57
N ALA A 82 3.43 6.37 5.20
CA ALA A 82 4.83 5.97 5.13
C ALA A 82 5.27 5.68 3.69
N GLN A 83 4.49 4.92 2.93
CA GLN A 83 4.81 4.64 1.53
C GLN A 83 4.83 5.91 0.68
N ASN A 84 3.96 6.88 0.96
CA ASN A 84 3.95 8.15 0.24
C ASN A 84 5.15 9.05 0.62
N GLN A 85 5.58 9.02 1.88
CA GLN A 85 6.72 9.81 2.38
C GLN A 85 8.07 9.24 1.95
N TYR A 86 8.23 7.91 1.93
CA TYR A 86 9.51 7.23 1.69
C TYR A 86 9.62 6.60 0.30
N ARG A 87 8.78 6.99 -0.66
CA ARG A 87 8.95 6.56 -2.06
C ARG A 87 10.16 7.21 -2.70
N GLU A 88 10.80 6.49 -3.61
CA GLU A 88 11.81 7.06 -4.48
C GLU A 88 11.16 8.08 -5.43
N VAL A 89 11.62 9.33 -5.34
CA VAL A 89 11.16 10.42 -6.23
C VAL A 89 12.23 10.63 -7.30
N PRO A 90 11.86 10.73 -8.59
CA PRO A 90 12.81 11.04 -9.64
C PRO A 90 13.59 12.32 -9.34
N HIS A 91 14.89 12.33 -9.66
CA HIS A 91 15.73 13.51 -9.50
C HIS A 91 15.13 14.67 -10.31
N CYS A 92 14.76 15.75 -9.61
CA CYS A 92 14.14 16.92 -10.23
C CYS A 92 14.58 18.22 -9.57
N TYR A 93 14.73 19.28 -10.37
CA TYR A 93 15.19 20.60 -9.93
C TYR A 93 14.52 21.73 -10.73
N ALA A 94 14.67 22.97 -10.25
CA ALA A 94 13.91 24.13 -10.73
C ALA A 94 14.08 24.43 -12.23
N SER A 95 15.23 24.16 -12.84
CA SER A 95 15.52 24.44 -14.26
C SER A 95 15.22 23.28 -15.23
N MET A 96 14.68 22.14 -14.79
CA MET A 96 14.34 21.03 -15.70
C MET A 96 13.15 21.33 -16.62
N ASP A 97 13.22 20.94 -17.88
CA ASP A 97 12.11 21.11 -18.83
C ASP A 97 10.91 20.20 -18.52
N ARG A 98 11.18 18.93 -18.14
CA ARG A 98 10.15 17.88 -17.94
C ARG A 98 9.98 17.50 -16.47
N LYS A 99 9.56 18.46 -15.65
CA LYS A 99 9.22 18.22 -14.24
C LYS A 99 7.88 17.48 -14.10
N PRO A 100 7.72 16.58 -13.11
CA PRO A 100 6.43 15.96 -12.83
C PRO A 100 5.39 17.02 -12.43
N LEU A 101 4.15 16.79 -12.86
CA LEU A 101 3.00 17.64 -12.55
C LEU A 101 2.50 17.27 -11.15
N GLN A 102 2.88 18.08 -10.16
CA GLN A 102 2.44 17.95 -8.78
C GLN A 102 2.02 19.33 -8.24
N PRO A 103 1.15 19.39 -7.22
CA PRO A 103 0.80 20.64 -6.56
C PRO A 103 2.04 21.43 -6.14
N TYR A 104 1.95 22.76 -6.21
CA TYR A 104 3.08 23.61 -5.83
C TYR A 104 3.40 23.44 -4.34
N HIS A 105 4.63 23.06 -4.05
CA HIS A 105 5.16 22.99 -2.70
C HIS A 105 6.57 23.61 -2.70
N PRO A 106 6.85 24.60 -1.85
CA PRO A 106 8.12 25.33 -1.88
C PRO A 106 9.30 24.42 -1.56
N ASN A 107 9.11 23.42 -0.70
CA ASN A 107 10.17 22.50 -0.30
C ASN A 107 10.24 21.22 -1.15
N ALA A 108 9.42 21.09 -2.21
CA ALA A 108 9.51 19.93 -3.11
C ALA A 108 10.81 19.98 -3.92
N THR A 109 11.38 18.80 -4.20
CA THR A 109 12.65 18.66 -4.94
C THR A 109 12.66 19.44 -6.26
N ARG A 110 11.56 19.40 -7.03
CA ARG A 110 11.37 20.15 -8.29
C ARG A 110 11.48 21.67 -8.18
N SER A 111 11.34 22.23 -6.98
CA SER A 111 11.39 23.68 -6.71
C SER A 111 12.76 24.12 -6.19
N ARG A 112 13.66 23.18 -5.89
CA ARG A 112 15.00 23.43 -5.34
C ARG A 112 16.03 23.52 -6.47
N LEU A 113 17.20 24.08 -6.16
CA LEU A 113 18.35 24.07 -7.05
C LEU A 113 18.88 22.63 -7.23
N ALA A 114 19.54 22.38 -8.36
CA ALA A 114 20.21 21.11 -8.60
C ALA A 114 21.26 20.88 -7.53
N VAL A 115 21.22 19.69 -6.95
CA VAL A 115 22.21 19.21 -5.98
C VAL A 115 22.90 18.03 -6.65
N GLU A 116 24.21 18.12 -6.79
CA GLU A 116 25.03 17.04 -7.31
C GLU A 116 24.87 15.79 -6.43
N ASP A 117 24.76 14.63 -7.07
CA ASP A 117 24.70 13.38 -6.33
C ASP A 117 26.03 13.13 -5.62
N ALA A 118 25.97 12.48 -4.47
CA ALA A 118 27.17 12.15 -3.74
C ALA A 118 28.01 11.16 -4.59
N PRO A 119 29.33 11.36 -4.71
CA PRO A 119 30.18 10.44 -5.45
C PRO A 119 30.07 9.05 -4.82
N VAL A 120 29.76 8.05 -5.65
CA VAL A 120 29.69 6.66 -5.20
C VAL A 120 31.06 6.26 -4.65
N PRO A 121 31.17 5.84 -3.38
CA PRO A 121 32.44 5.46 -2.81
C PRO A 121 33.00 4.24 -3.54
N LEU A 122 34.33 4.17 -3.68
CA LEU A 122 34.98 2.99 -4.24
C LEU A 122 34.67 1.77 -3.36
N LYS A 123 34.52 0.61 -4.01
CA LYS A 123 34.10 -0.68 -3.41
C LYS A 123 34.91 -1.12 -2.18
N ASN A 124 36.11 -0.56 -1.97
CA ASN A 124 37.04 -0.93 -0.89
C ASN A 124 37.35 0.21 0.09
N ALA A 125 36.66 1.35 0.00
CA ALA A 125 36.92 2.51 0.84
C ALA A 125 35.63 2.96 1.56
N SER A 126 35.31 2.31 2.67
CA SER A 126 34.25 2.77 3.59
C SER A 126 34.80 3.80 4.58
N ASN A 127 35.31 4.93 4.08
CA ASN A 127 35.73 6.06 4.92
C ASN A 127 34.71 7.19 4.77
N ILE A 128 33.77 7.28 5.71
CA ILE A 128 32.83 8.39 5.80
C ILE A 128 33.53 9.52 6.56
N HIS A 129 34.12 10.46 5.84
CA HIS A 129 34.80 11.62 6.44
C HIS A 129 33.79 12.76 6.67
N PHE A 130 33.38 12.95 7.91
CA PHE A 130 32.58 14.11 8.31
C PHE A 130 33.51 15.31 8.52
N ASN A 131 33.82 16.03 7.44
CA ASN A 131 34.61 17.27 7.50
C ASN A 131 33.77 18.45 7.98
N ASP A 132 33.22 18.37 9.20
CA ASP A 132 32.50 19.47 9.83
C ASP A 132 33.34 20.09 10.97
N ARG A 133 33.71 21.37 10.81
CA ARG A 133 34.42 22.15 11.84
C ARG A 133 33.51 22.47 13.04
N PHE A 134 32.22 22.20 12.93
CA PHE A 134 31.21 22.36 13.97
C PHE A 134 30.63 21.02 14.43
N CYS A 135 31.34 19.90 14.21
CA CYS A 135 30.95 18.60 14.73
C CYS A 135 30.98 18.60 16.26
N VAL A 136 29.90 19.09 16.87
CA VAL A 136 29.58 18.76 18.24
C VAL A 136 29.26 17.27 18.19
N HIS A 137 29.99 16.45 18.95
CA HIS A 137 29.69 15.04 19.21
C HIS A 137 28.39 14.91 20.05
N LYS A 138 27.31 15.57 19.63
CA LYS A 138 25.97 15.32 20.15
C LYS A 138 25.63 13.89 19.78
N ARG A 139 25.15 13.14 20.78
CA ARG A 139 24.69 11.75 20.68
C ARG A 139 23.57 11.65 19.63
N ARG A 140 23.93 11.54 18.35
CA ARG A 140 23.03 11.44 17.21
C ARG A 140 22.91 9.95 16.85
N PHE A 141 21.69 9.53 16.53
CA PHE A 141 21.33 8.13 16.17
C PHE A 141 21.19 7.13 17.31
N VAL A 142 20.74 7.58 18.49
CA VAL A 142 20.29 6.66 19.54
C VAL A 142 18.77 6.48 19.41
N THR A 143 18.32 5.23 19.23
CA THR A 143 16.89 4.91 19.22
C THR A 143 16.26 5.34 20.54
N THR A 144 14.97 5.69 20.55
CA THR A 144 14.25 6.08 21.78
C THR A 144 14.45 5.05 22.91
N HIS A 145 14.45 3.76 22.55
CA HIS A 145 14.78 2.66 23.45
C HIS A 145 16.18 2.78 24.08
N GLN A 146 17.23 3.03 23.29
CA GLN A 146 18.60 3.16 23.81
C GLN A 146 18.85 4.49 24.58
N ASN A 147 17.95 5.47 24.48
CA ASN A 147 17.98 6.66 25.32
C ASN A 147 17.47 6.39 26.74
N GLU A 148 16.51 5.48 26.88
CA GLU A 148 15.91 5.13 28.18
C GLU A 148 16.57 3.92 28.85
N TYR A 149 17.32 3.12 28.08
CA TYR A 149 17.92 1.88 28.55
C TYR A 149 19.05 2.14 29.56
N THR A 150 18.71 2.03 30.84
CA THR A 150 19.64 2.17 31.98
C THR A 150 19.91 0.82 32.66
N GLY A 151 19.37 -0.29 32.12
CA GLY A 151 19.50 -1.64 32.69
C GLY A 151 18.64 -1.91 33.94
N GLY A 152 18.00 -0.88 34.50
CA GLY A 152 17.06 -0.98 35.63
C GLY A 152 15.59 -0.90 35.21
N GLN A 153 14.69 -0.90 36.20
CA GLN A 153 13.26 -0.69 35.97
C GLN A 153 12.99 0.71 35.38
N LYS A 154 12.04 0.79 34.44
CA LYS A 154 11.64 2.05 33.81
C LYS A 154 11.00 2.98 34.84
N ASP A 155 11.46 4.22 34.91
CA ASP A 155 10.81 5.25 35.73
C ASP A 155 9.44 5.60 35.12
N LEU A 156 8.39 5.50 35.93
CA LEU A 156 7.00 5.79 35.53
C LEU A 156 6.60 7.24 35.80
N ARG A 157 7.48 8.02 36.42
CA ARG A 157 7.21 9.43 36.75
C ARG A 157 7.18 10.27 35.47
N SER A 158 6.25 11.22 35.38
CA SER A 158 6.12 12.13 34.24
C SER A 158 6.71 13.53 34.50
N ASN A 159 7.06 13.85 35.75
CA ASN A 159 7.56 15.18 36.11
C ASN A 159 9.04 15.36 35.72
N ALA A 160 9.27 16.15 34.67
CA ALA A 160 10.60 16.41 34.12
C ALA A 160 11.59 17.02 35.13
N ARG A 161 11.14 17.83 36.10
CA ARG A 161 12.06 18.46 37.09
C ARG A 161 12.64 17.43 38.05
N ILE A 162 11.83 16.47 38.50
CA ILE A 162 12.27 15.41 39.42
C ILE A 162 13.23 14.46 38.69
N ILE A 163 12.90 14.07 37.46
CA ILE A 163 13.73 13.21 36.61
C ILE A 163 15.09 13.87 36.35
N ALA A 164 15.11 15.17 36.06
CA ALA A 164 16.35 15.90 35.81
C ALA A 164 17.28 15.93 37.04
N ASN A 165 16.73 16.16 38.24
CA ASN A 165 17.51 16.16 39.47
C ASN A 165 18.09 14.78 39.79
N ASP A 166 17.26 13.73 39.69
CA ASP A 166 17.70 12.34 39.91
C ASP A 166 18.79 11.92 38.90
N THR A 167 18.62 12.29 37.62
CA THR A 167 19.61 12.04 36.57
C THR A 167 20.94 12.76 36.86
N LYS A 168 20.89 13.99 37.41
CA LYS A 168 22.08 14.75 37.81
C LYS A 168 22.82 14.06 38.95
N ILE A 169 22.11 13.57 39.97
CA ILE A 169 22.68 12.83 41.11
C ILE A 169 23.31 11.52 40.64
N LYS A 170 22.60 10.74 39.82
CA LYS A 170 23.12 9.49 39.23
C LYS A 170 24.38 9.71 38.41
N ARG A 171 24.44 10.80 37.64
CA ARG A 171 25.64 11.18 36.88
C ARG A 171 26.83 11.44 37.80
N PHE A 172 26.61 12.21 38.88
CA PHE A 172 27.65 12.51 39.86
C PHE A 172 28.23 11.24 40.50
N HIS A 173 27.38 10.30 40.91
CA HIS A 173 27.82 9.00 41.47
C HIS A 173 28.57 8.11 40.49
N ARG A 174 28.34 8.24 39.18
CA ARG A 174 29.05 7.47 38.15
C ARG A 174 30.44 8.03 37.85
N GLU A 175 30.61 9.33 38.04
CA GLU A 175 31.84 10.06 37.72
C GLU A 175 32.80 10.20 38.92
N SER A 176 32.33 9.87 40.14
CA SER A 176 33.13 9.79 41.36
C SER A 176 33.68 8.38 41.57
#